data_AF-A0A6M1YK19-F1
#
_entry.id   AF-A0A6M1YK19-F1
#
_cell.length_a   1.000
_cell.length_b   1.000
_cell.length_c   1.000
_cell.angle_alpha   90.00
_cell.angle_beta   90.00
_cell.angle_gamma   90.00
#
_symmetry.space_group_name_H-M   'P 1'
#
loop_
_entity.id
_entity.type
_entity.pdbx_description
1 polymer ?
#
loop_
_entity_poly.entity_id
_entity_poly.type
_entity_poly.pdbx_seq_one_letter_code
_entity_poly.pdbx_strand_id
1 'polypeptide(L)' 'MTHYPPISADLRDSKVSKLLEKYNIDICIFGHLHNLKKEKKMFGEKNNIKYILTSADYINFSPVEIL' A
#
# COMPACT_ATOMS: atom_id res chain seq x y z
N MET A 1 -3.35 8.86 -1.44
CA MET A 1 -4.23 7.74 -1.00
C MET A 1 -5.02 7.24 -2.20
N THR A 2 -5.25 5.93 -2.29
CA THR A 2 -6.11 5.30 -3.31
C THR A 2 -6.99 4.23 -2.66
N HIS A 3 -8.17 3.91 -3.22
CA HIS A 3 -8.91 2.73 -2.72
C HIS A 3 -8.23 1.43 -3.17
N TYR A 4 -7.96 1.30 -4.48
CA TYR A 4 -7.32 0.13 -5.08
C TYR A 4 -5.81 0.10 -4.85
N PRO A 5 -5.17 -1.09 -4.94
CA PRO A 5 -3.72 -1.22 -4.85
C PRO A 5 -3.00 -0.39 -5.92
N PRO A 6 -2.14 0.56 -5.53
CA PRO A 6 -1.39 1.38 -6.49
C PRO A 6 -0.20 0.63 -7.09
N ILE A 7 0.18 -0.51 -6.52
CA ILE A 7 1.30 -1.38 -6.92
C ILE A 7 0.89 -2.84 -6.71
N SER A 8 1.56 -3.79 -7.36
CA SER A 8 1.30 -5.21 -7.07
C SER A 8 1.85 -5.61 -5.70
N ALA A 9 1.36 -6.72 -5.16
CA ALA A 9 1.81 -7.24 -3.86
C ALA A 9 3.30 -7.60 -3.80
N ASP A 10 3.91 -7.91 -4.96
CA ASP A 10 5.34 -8.19 -5.16
C ASP A 10 6.13 -6.97 -5.68
N LEU A 11 5.59 -5.76 -5.53
CA LEU A 11 6.24 -4.48 -5.87
C LEU A 11 6.57 -4.29 -7.37
N ARG A 12 5.83 -4.96 -8.27
CA ARG A 12 5.85 -4.67 -9.71
C ARG A 12 5.05 -3.42 -10.01
N ASP A 13 5.57 -2.63 -10.94
CA ASP A 13 5.02 -1.33 -11.27
C ASP A 13 3.64 -1.39 -11.89
N SER A 14 2.84 -0.38 -11.58
CA SER A 14 1.60 -0.06 -12.26
C SER A 14 1.69 1.34 -12.87
N LYS A 15 0.68 1.73 -13.65
CA LYS A 15 0.56 3.13 -14.10
C LYS A 15 0.43 4.09 -12.92
N VAL A 16 -0.20 3.65 -11.82
CA VAL A 16 -0.40 4.46 -10.61
C VAL A 16 0.91 4.59 -9.82
N SER A 17 1.66 3.51 -9.62
CA SER A 17 2.95 3.59 -8.89
C SER A 17 3.92 4.55 -9.57
N LYS A 18 3.99 4.52 -10.91
CA LYS A 18 4.80 5.46 -11.70
C LYS A 18 4.36 6.92 -11.53
N LEU A 19 3.06 7.18 -11.34
CA LEU A 19 2.59 8.54 -11.04
C LEU A 19 3.02 8.97 -9.64
N LEU A 20 2.90 8.09 -8.65
CA LEU A 20 3.34 8.38 -7.27
C LEU A 20 4.85 8.72 -7.24
N GLU A 21 5.65 7.95 -7.99
CA GLU A 21 7.09 8.21 -8.16
C GLU A 21 7.35 9.55 -8.86
N LYS A 22 6.67 9.83 -9.98
CA LYS A 22 6.81 11.08 -10.72
C LYS A 22 6.55 12.32 -9.85
N TYR A 23 5.62 12.22 -8.90
CA TYR A 23 5.25 13.32 -8.01
C TYR A 23 5.95 13.27 -6.65
N ASN A 24 6.96 12.40 -6.49
CA ASN A 24 7.76 12.27 -5.26
C ASN A 24 6.91 12.07 -3.99
N ILE A 25 5.94 11.17 -4.07
CA ILE A 25 5.08 10.84 -2.92
C ILE A 25 5.85 9.96 -1.93
N ASP A 26 5.87 10.33 -0.65
CA ASP A 26 6.55 9.55 0.39
C ASP A 26 5.72 8.36 0.88
N ILE A 27 4.39 8.53 0.99
CA ILE A 27 3.49 7.51 1.55
C ILE A 27 2.23 7.38 0.70
N CYS A 28 1.92 6.15 0.31
CA CYS A 28 0.65 5.81 -0.34
C CYS A 28 -0.15 4.80 0.49
N ILE A 29 -1.24 5.30 1.07
CA ILE A 29 -2.22 4.52 1.83
C ILE A 29 -3.27 3.98 0.85
N PHE A 30 -3.61 2.69 0.99
CA PHE A 30 -4.65 2.05 0.18
C PHE A 30 -5.38 0.91 0.91
N GLY A 31 -6.49 0.44 0.34
CA GLY A 31 -7.35 -0.60 0.92
C GLY A 31 -7.67 -1.70 -0.09
N HIS A 32 -8.97 -1.99 -0.22
CA HIS A 32 -9.59 -2.93 -1.18
C HIS A 32 -9.31 -4.42 -0.96
N LEU A 33 -8.13 -4.80 -0.48
CA LEU A 33 -7.76 -6.20 -0.28
C LEU A 33 -8.20 -6.70 1.10
N HIS A 34 -8.90 -7.84 1.14
CA HIS A 34 -9.45 -8.44 2.36
C HIS A 34 -9.05 -9.92 2.47
N ASN A 35 -9.14 -10.48 3.68
CA ASN A 35 -8.85 -11.89 3.99
C ASN A 35 -7.43 -12.33 3.57
N LEU A 36 -6.45 -11.43 3.64
CA LEU A 36 -5.06 -11.73 3.31
C LEU A 36 -4.40 -12.56 4.42
N LYS A 37 -3.64 -13.59 4.03
CA LYS A 37 -2.78 -14.34 4.96
C LYS A 37 -1.59 -13.46 5.37
N LYS A 38 -1.43 -13.19 6.67
CA LYS A 38 -0.36 -12.33 7.20
C LYS A 38 1.04 -12.95 7.13
N GLU A 39 1.14 -14.25 6.80
CA GLU A 39 2.40 -15.00 6.74
C GLU A 39 3.35 -14.50 5.63
N LYS A 40 2.81 -13.87 4.57
CA LYS A 40 3.62 -13.27 3.51
C LYS A 40 3.63 -11.76 3.66
N LYS A 41 4.82 -11.17 3.81
CA LYS A 41 4.99 -9.72 3.75
C LYS A 41 4.58 -9.26 2.34
N MET A 42 3.40 -8.67 2.23
CA MET A 42 2.87 -8.08 1.00
C MET A 42 3.02 -6.58 1.10
N PHE A 43 3.40 -5.94 0.00
CA PHE A 43 3.73 -4.50 -0.04
C PHE A 43 4.90 -4.15 0.89
N GLY A 44 5.26 -2.87 0.92
CA GLY A 44 6.45 -2.40 1.61
C GLY A 44 6.87 -1.05 1.06
N GLU A 45 8.16 -0.89 0.86
CA GLU A 45 8.73 0.33 0.30
C GLU A 45 9.35 0.04 -1.06
N LYS A 46 9.13 0.95 -2.02
CA LYS A 46 9.82 0.95 -3.31
C LYS A 46 9.99 2.39 -3.77
N ASN A 47 11.17 2.72 -4.28
CA ASN A 47 11.48 4.05 -4.82
C ASN A 47 11.17 5.17 -3.80
N ASN A 48 11.51 4.94 -2.52
CA ASN A 48 11.24 5.81 -1.37
C ASN A 48 9.74 6.06 -1.08
N ILE A 49 8.85 5.25 -1.67
CA ILE A 49 7.41 5.31 -1.40
C ILE A 49 7.02 4.16 -0.49
N LYS A 50 6.45 4.48 0.67
CA LYS A 50 5.89 3.51 1.60
C LYS A 50 4.44 3.20 1.23
N TYR A 51 4.18 1.94 0.89
CA TYR A 51 2.85 1.44 0.53
C TYR A 51 2.19 0.78 1.75
N ILE A 52 1.11 1.37 2.24
CA ILE A 52 0.45 0.93 3.49
C ILE A 52 -0.96 0.45 3.18
N LEU A 53 -1.19 -0.86 3.33
CA LEU A 53 -2.53 -1.45 3.26
C LEU A 53 -3.27 -1.23 4.59
N THR A 54 -4.42 -0.56 4.53
CA THR A 54 -5.24 -0.21 5.70
C THR A 54 -6.66 -0.79 5.62
N SER A 55 -6.87 -1.90 4.91
CA SER A 55 -8.13 -2.65 5.01
C SER A 55 -8.38 -3.06 6.47
N ALA A 56 -9.61 -2.86 6.96
CA ALA A 56 -9.94 -2.95 8.37
C ALA A 56 -9.57 -4.31 9.00
N ASP A 57 -9.91 -5.41 8.34
CA ASP A 57 -9.55 -6.77 8.75
C ASP A 57 -8.03 -7.01 8.74
N TYR A 58 -7.31 -6.43 7.79
CA TYR A 58 -5.85 -6.53 7.74
C TYR A 58 -5.16 -5.84 8.92
N ILE A 59 -5.66 -4.65 9.31
CA ILE A 59 -5.15 -3.85 10.44
C ILE A 59 -5.82 -4.19 11.78
N ASN A 60 -6.52 -5.33 11.88
CA ASN A 60 -7.22 -5.78 13.10
C ASN A 60 -8.22 -4.75 13.65
N PHE A 61 -8.89 -4.02 12.76
CA PHE A 61 -9.85 -2.96 13.10
C PHE A 61 -9.28 -1.87 14.01
N SER A 62 -7.96 -1.72 14.03
CA SER A 62 -7.25 -0.66 14.76
C SER A 62 -6.73 0.38 13.77
N PRO A 63 -7.06 1.68 13.94
CA PRO A 63 -6.52 2.73 13.11
C PRO A 63 -4.98 2.70 13.06
N VAL A 64 -4.42 3.04 11.90
CA VAL A 64 -2.98 3.17 11.69
C VAL A 64 -2.65 4.65 11.70
N GLU A 65 -1.79 5.06 12.63
CA GLU A 65 -1.20 6.40 12.63
C GLU A 65 -0.18 6.54 11.50
N ILE A 66 -0.23 7.67 10.79
CA ILE A 66 0.66 8.00 9.68
C ILE A 66 1.37 9.30 10.04
N LEU A 67 2.69 9.24 10.13
CA LEU A 67 3.58 10.36 10.47
C LEU A 67 4.19 10.97 9.21
#